data_AF-A0A0B7MBC2-F1
#
_entry.id   AF-A0A0B7MBC2-F1
#
_cell.length_a   1.000
_cell.length_b   1.000
_cell.length_c   1.000
_cell.angle_alpha   90.00
_cell.angle_beta   90.00
_cell.angle_gamma   90.00
#
_symmetry.space_group_name_H-M   'P 1'
#
loop_
_entity.id
_entity.type
_entity.pdbx_description
1 polymer ?
#
loop_
_entity_poly.entity_id
_entity_poly.type
_entity_poly.pdbx_seq_one_letter_code
_entity_poly.pdbx_strand_id
1 'polypeptide(L)' 'MTDKEEIPDVIGFTPEEGCLILQKGGYRVDFKYTCGHSNKRSRIVRQRLLETGLIELIICSEYYNDPAIEEKEVKKSGL' A
#
# COMPACT_ATOMS: atom_id res chain seq x y z
N MET A 1 28.80 -11.59 12.81
CA MET A 1 27.37 -11.90 12.98
C MET A 1 26.69 -11.29 11.77
N THR A 2 26.16 -12.11 10.86
CA THR A 2 25.40 -11.60 9.72
C THR A 2 24.03 -11.24 10.26
N ASP A 3 23.85 -9.99 10.64
CA ASP A 3 22.52 -9.43 10.92
C ASP A 3 21.68 -9.70 9.67
N LYS A 4 20.72 -10.63 9.77
CA LYS A 4 19.74 -10.83 8.72
C LYS A 4 18.95 -9.54 8.66
N GLU A 5 19.24 -8.72 7.66
CA GLU A 5 18.54 -7.47 7.42
C GLU A 5 17.04 -7.79 7.34
N GLU A 6 16.29 -7.35 8.35
CA GLU A 6 14.87 -7.64 8.44
C GLU A 6 14.13 -6.84 7.37
N ILE A 7 13.26 -7.52 6.62
CA ILE A 7 12.45 -6.88 5.60
C ILE A 7 11.43 -5.97 6.32
N PRO A 8 11.37 -4.67 6.00
CA PRO A 8 10.40 -3.77 6.61
C PRO A 8 8.96 -4.25 6.40
N ASP A 9 8.16 -4.24 7.46
CA ASP A 9 6.72 -4.49 7.37
C ASP A 9 6.01 -3.21 6.88
N VAL A 10 5.31 -3.33 5.75
CA VAL A 10 4.56 -2.22 5.14
C VAL A 10 3.05 -2.48 5.08
N ILE A 11 2.54 -3.44 5.85
CA ILE A 11 1.10 -3.67 5.98
C ILE A 11 0.42 -2.42 6.60
N GLY A 12 -0.70 -1.99 6.01
CA GLY A 12 -1.46 -0.81 6.43
C GLY A 12 -1.02 0.52 5.80
N PHE A 13 0.12 0.57 5.11
CA PHE A 13 0.54 1.74 4.34
C PHE A 13 -0.21 1.84 3.00
N THR A 14 -0.15 3.01 2.36
CA THR A 14 -0.57 3.11 0.95
C THR A 14 0.42 2.36 0.05
N PRO A 15 0.01 1.96 -1.18
CA PRO A 15 0.92 1.34 -2.14
C PRO A 15 2.18 2.17 -2.39
N GLU A 16 2.06 3.49 -2.48
CA GLU A 16 3.17 4.42 -2.73
C GLU A 16 4.13 4.46 -1.54
N GLU A 17 3.61 4.60 -0.33
CA GLU A 17 4.40 4.63 0.90
C GLU A 17 5.18 3.33 1.11
N GLY A 18 4.49 2.19 1.00
CA GLY A 18 5.11 0.88 1.17
C GLY A 18 6.18 0.59 0.11
N CYS A 19 5.92 0.98 -1.15
CA CYS A 19 6.90 0.87 -2.22
C CYS A 19 8.17 1.67 -1.93
N LEU A 20 8.04 2.92 -1.48
CA LEU A 20 9.17 3.79 -1.16
C LEU A 20 10.01 3.23 -0.01
N ILE A 21 9.38 2.69 1.03
CA ILE A 21 10.07 2.07 2.17
C ILE A 21 10.91 0.87 1.70
N LEU A 22 10.30 -0.03 0.91
CA LEU A 22 10.97 -1.24 0.43
C LEU A 22 12.06 -0.93 -0.59
N GLN A 23 11.83 0.00 -1.53
CA GLN A 23 12.85 0.39 -2.52
C GLN A 23 14.06 1.07 -1.87
N LYS A 24 13.87 1.85 -0.80
CA LYS A 24 14.98 2.41 -0.02
C LYS A 24 15.84 1.33 0.63
N GLY A 25 15.25 0.20 0.99
CA GLY A 25 15.95 -1.00 1.44
C GLY A 25 16.53 -1.87 0.31
N GLY A 26 16.46 -1.43 -0.96
CA GLY A 26 16.97 -2.17 -2.11
C GLY A 26 16.09 -3.32 -2.58
N TYR A 27 14.86 -3.45 -2.07
CA TYR A 27 13.96 -4.53 -2.44
C TYR A 27 13.21 -4.25 -3.75
N ARG A 28 12.96 -5.31 -4.52
CA ARG A 28 12.07 -5.28 -5.69
C ARG A 28 10.65 -5.61 -5.26
N VAL A 29 9.68 -4.90 -5.83
CA VAL A 29 8.28 -4.96 -5.40
C VAL A 29 7.37 -5.28 -6.59
N ASP A 30 6.37 -6.14 -6.38
CA ASP A 30 5.27 -6.42 -7.31
C ASP A 30 3.93 -6.17 -6.61
N PHE A 31 2.93 -5.75 -7.37
CA PHE A 31 1.63 -5.34 -6.85
C PHE A 31 0.51 -6.21 -7.40
N LYS A 32 -0.33 -6.74 -6.50
CA LYS A 32 -1.58 -7.41 -6.88
C LYS A 32 -2.77 -6.76 -6.21
N TYR A 33 -3.74 -6.37 -7.02
CA TYR A 33 -4.98 -5.76 -6.57
C TYR A 33 -6.08 -6.82 -6.49
N THR A 34 -6.74 -6.94 -5.33
CA THR A 34 -7.74 -8.00 -5.07
C THR A 34 -9.19 -7.54 -5.19
N CYS A 35 -9.43 -6.23 -5.19
CA CYS A 35 -10.72 -5.63 -5.51
C CYS A 35 -10.52 -4.62 -6.63
N GLY A 36 -11.57 -4.43 -7.44
CA GLY A 36 -11.51 -3.51 -8.58
C GLY A 36 -11.04 -2.14 -8.11
N HIS A 37 -10.15 -1.51 -8.89
CA HIS A 37 -9.68 -0.13 -8.68
C HIS A 37 -10.89 0.80 -8.61
N SER A 38 -11.43 0.97 -7.42
CA SER A 38 -12.34 2.06 -7.13
C SER A 38 -11.49 3.29 -6.80
N ASN A 39 -11.99 4.49 -7.08
CA ASN A 39 -11.35 5.75 -6.66
C ASN A 39 -11.28 5.93 -5.12
N LYS A 40 -11.43 4.83 -4.36
CA LYS A 40 -11.32 4.80 -2.91
C LYS A 40 -9.87 4.57 -2.51
N ARG A 41 -9.56 4.98 -1.27
CA ARG A 41 -8.25 4.72 -0.66
C ARG A 41 -7.94 3.24 -0.69
N SER A 42 -6.69 2.90 -1.01
CA SER A 42 -6.22 1.52 -1.06
C SER A 42 -5.05 1.35 -0.10
N ARG A 43 -4.98 0.18 0.53
CA ARG A 43 -3.95 -0.17 1.50
C ARG A 43 -3.33 -1.52 1.18
N ILE A 44 -2.09 -1.68 1.61
CA ILE A 44 -1.41 -2.98 1.62
C ILE A 44 -2.04 -3.82 2.74
N VAL A 45 -2.64 -4.95 2.37
CA VAL A 45 -3.28 -5.87 3.32
C VAL A 45 -2.47 -7.14 3.55
N ARG A 46 -1.56 -7.48 2.63
CA ARG A 46 -0.62 -8.60 2.80
C ARG A 46 0.70 -8.29 2.12
N GLN A 47 1.78 -8.80 2.70
CA GLN A 47 3.14 -8.74 2.19
C GLN A 47 3.74 -10.14 2.18
N ARG A 48 4.39 -10.54 1.09
CA ARG A 48 5.02 -11.86 0.94
C ARG A 48 6.35 -11.76 0.21
N LEU A 49 7.41 -12.35 0.76
CA LEU A 49 8.66 -12.57 0.03
C LEU A 49 8.49 -13.80 -0.87
N LEU A 50 8.70 -13.63 -2.17
CA LEU A 50 8.70 -14.72 -3.14
C LEU A 50 10.09 -15.37 -3.21
N GLU A 51 10.15 -16.61 -3.68
CA GLU A 51 11.40 -17.35 -3.89
C GLU A 51 12.38 -16.63 -4.84
N THR A 52 11.85 -15.76 -5.71
CA THR A 52 12.61 -14.91 -6.63
C THR A 52 13.31 -13.73 -5.96
N GLY A 53 13.13 -13.52 -4.64
CA GLY A 53 13.63 -12.37 -3.90
C GLY A 53 12.79 -11.11 -4.09
N LEU A 54 11.65 -11.21 -4.76
CA LEU A 54 10.71 -10.11 -4.97
C LEU A 54 9.67 -10.08 -3.84
N ILE A 55 9.30 -8.89 -3.39
CA ILE A 55 8.23 -8.69 -2.40
C ILE A 55 6.91 -8.45 -3.13
N GLU A 56 5.98 -9.38 -2.98
CA GLU A 56 4.60 -9.25 -3.45
C GLU A 56 3.78 -8.51 -2.39
N LEU A 57 3.15 -7.41 -2.81
CA LEU A 57 2.20 -6.65 -2.00
C LEU A 57 0.78 -6.86 -2.54
N ILE A 58 -0.10 -7.33 -1.65
CA ILE A 58 -1.53 -7.46 -1.94
C ILE A 58 -2.24 -6.18 -1.49
N ILE A 59 -2.88 -5.52 -2.44
CA ILE A 59 -3.58 -4.25 -2.24
C ILE A 59 -5.09 -4.51 -2.25
N CYS A 60 -5.76 -3.87 -1.30
CA CYS A 60 -7.21 -3.84 -1.19
C CYS A 60 -7.68 -2.40 -1.00
N SER A 61 -8.74 -2.00 -1.70
CA SER A 61 -9.48 -0.79 -1.43
C SER A 61 -10.15 -0.88 -0.06
N GLU A 62 -10.04 0.19 0.73
CA GLU A 62 -10.82 0.35 1.95
C GLU A 62 -12.30 0.42 1.56
N TYR A 63 -13.07 -0.59 1.99
CA TYR A 63 -14.52 -0.63 1.78
C TYR A 63 -15.28 0.25 2.78
N TYR A 64 -14.58 0.85 3.75
CA TYR A 64 -15.19 1.74 4.72
C TYR A 64 -15.43 3.11 4.08
N ASN A 65 -16.68 3.37 3.70
CA ASN A 65 -17.16 4.74 3.54
C ASN A 65 -17.23 5.31 4.96
N ASP A 66 -16.11 5.80 5.50
CA ASP A 66 -16.14 6.55 6.73
C ASP A 66 -16.75 7.93 6.43
N PRO A 67 -17.95 8.26 6.94
CA PRO A 67 -18.53 9.58 6.74
C PRO A 67 -17.66 10.70 7.37
N ALA A 68 -16.77 10.38 8.31
CA ALA A 68 -15.80 11.35 8.85
C ALA A 68 -14.66 11.68 7.87
N ILE A 69 -14.51 10.92 6.78
CA ILE A 69 -13.51 11.17 5.72
C ILE A 69 -14.10 12.01 4.56
N GLU A 70 -15.43 11.96 4.34
CA GLU A 70 -16.11 12.72 3.28
C GLU A 70 -16.08 14.26 3.48
N GLU A 71 -15.80 14.74 4.69
CA GLU A 71 -15.82 16.19 4.97
C GLU A 71 -14.63 16.98 4.39
N LYS A 72 -13.63 16.33 3.77
CA LYS A 72 -12.48 17.04 3.17
C LYS A 72 -12.60 17.38 1.68
N GLU A 73 -13.69 16.99 1.00
CA GLU A 73 -13.96 17.44 -0.39
C GLU A 73 -15.04 18.52 -0.48
N VAL A 74 -15.23 19.31 0.57
CA VAL A 74 -16.14 20.46 0.52
C VAL A 74 -15.40 21.72 0.06
N LYS A 75 -15.66 22.06 -1.20
CA LYS A 75 -15.49 23.34 -1.93
C LYS A 75 -14.22 23.52 -2.77
N LYS A 76 -14.28 22.95 -3.99
CA LYS A 76 -14.06 23.76 -5.20
C LYS A 76 -15.39 24.04 -5.91
N SER A 77 -16.29 24.77 -5.23
CA SER A 77 -17.21 25.67 -5.91
C SER A 77 -16.41 26.95 -6.21
N GLY A 78 -16.36 27.54 -7.38
CA GLY A 78 -17.14 27.44 -8.60
C GLY A 78 -16.93 28.78 -9.32
N LEU A 79 -16.91 28.74 -10.66
CA LEU A 79 -16.89 29.89 -11.60
C LEU A 79 -15.67 30.82 -11.55
#